data_AF-A0A1I3JCQ8-F1
#
_entry.id   AF-A0A1I3JCQ8-F1
#
_cell.length_a   1.000
_cell.length_b   1.000
_cell.length_c   1.000
_cell.angle_alpha   90.00
_cell.angle_beta   90.00
_cell.angle_gamma   90.00
#
_symmetry.space_group_name_H-M   'P 1'
#
loop_
_entity.id
_entity.type
_entity.pdbx_description
1 polymer ?
#
loop_
_entity_poly.entity_id
_entity_poly.type
_entity_poly.pdbx_seq_one_letter_code
_entity_poly.pdbx_strand_id
1 'polypeptide(L)'
;MTRALLLALPLALAACLPTADGPVSDPQTYVVTDAPIPFAVTRLLPRGITAQDVRVADNCYGYQYQGQIYPVLIPRGTQYCL
;
A
#
# COMPACT_ATOMS: atom_id res chain seq x y z
N MET A 1 -7.15 -6.12 50.76
CA MET A 1 -6.21 -5.06 50.37
C MET A 1 -4.94 -5.67 49.80
N THR A 2 -4.77 -5.68 48.46
CA THR A 2 -3.49 -5.60 47.70
C THR A 2 -3.86 -5.85 46.22
N ARG A 3 -4.02 -4.78 45.45
CA ARG A 3 -3.01 -4.07 44.63
C ARG A 3 -3.06 -4.57 43.19
N ALA A 4 -3.54 -3.67 42.35
CA ALA A 4 -3.65 -3.79 40.91
C ALA A 4 -2.31 -4.17 40.26
N LEU A 5 -2.37 -5.04 39.26
CA LEU A 5 -1.32 -5.19 38.26
C LEU A 5 -1.91 -4.79 36.90
N LEU A 6 -1.99 -3.48 36.69
CA LEU A 6 -2.11 -2.88 35.35
C LEU A 6 -0.69 -2.74 34.81
N LEU A 7 -0.31 -3.55 33.83
CA LEU A 7 0.91 -3.37 33.06
C LEU A 7 0.58 -3.51 31.57
N ALA A 8 0.30 -2.34 30.99
CA ALA A 8 0.76 -1.88 29.69
C ALA A 8 0.66 -2.88 28.51
N LEU A 9 -0.41 -2.74 27.71
CA LEU A 9 -0.39 -3.12 26.31
C LEU A 9 -0.66 -1.90 25.41
N PRO A 10 0.32 -1.02 25.13
CA PRO A 10 0.09 0.11 24.25
C PRO A 10 0.91 -0.05 22.96
N LEU A 11 0.69 -1.07 22.12
CA LEU A 11 1.42 -1.17 20.84
C LEU A 11 0.83 -2.19 19.86
N ALA A 12 -0.29 -1.88 19.21
CA ALA A 12 -0.65 -2.50 17.92
C ALA A 12 -1.82 -1.78 17.20
N LEU A 13 -1.96 -0.46 17.29
CA LEU A 13 -2.77 0.28 16.30
C LEU A 13 -1.89 0.56 15.08
N ALA A 14 -1.34 -0.51 14.49
CA ALA A 14 -0.94 -0.46 13.10
C ALA A 14 -2.25 -0.26 12.34
N ALA A 15 -2.50 0.94 11.85
CA ALA A 15 -3.49 1.15 10.83
C ALA A 15 -3.10 0.23 9.66
N CYS A 16 -3.73 -0.96 9.59
CA CYS A 16 -3.65 -1.84 8.44
C CYS A 16 -4.37 -1.14 7.31
N LEU A 17 -3.62 -0.36 6.51
CA LEU A 17 -4.08 -0.07 5.17
C LEU A 17 -4.31 -1.40 4.45
N PRO A 18 -5.36 -1.52 3.62
CA PRO A 18 -5.58 -2.73 2.85
C PRO A 18 -4.33 -2.98 1.98
N THR A 19 -3.62 -4.05 2.28
CA THR A 19 -2.57 -4.59 1.42
C THR A 19 -3.20 -5.61 0.49
N ALA A 20 -2.76 -5.65 -0.75
CA ALA A 20 -3.26 -6.64 -1.69
C ALA A 20 -2.89 -8.07 -1.27
N ASP A 21 -3.80 -9.00 -1.45
CA ASP A 21 -3.58 -10.43 -1.17
C ASP A 21 -2.62 -11.08 -2.19
N GLY A 22 -2.38 -10.42 -3.32
CA GLY A 22 -1.49 -10.91 -4.38
C GLY A 22 -1.07 -9.83 -5.37
N PRO A 23 -0.13 -10.17 -6.28
CA PRO A 23 0.31 -9.26 -7.34
C PRO A 23 -0.81 -9.02 -8.38
N VAL A 24 -0.63 -7.99 -9.20
CA VAL A 24 -1.48 -7.74 -10.38
C VAL A 24 -1.32 -8.87 -11.40
N SER A 25 -2.37 -9.17 -12.17
CA SER A 25 -2.37 -10.26 -13.15
C SER A 25 -1.35 -10.06 -14.29
N ASP A 26 -1.20 -8.83 -14.78
CA ASP A 26 -0.36 -8.50 -15.94
C ASP A 26 0.76 -7.52 -15.57
N PRO A 27 1.78 -7.92 -14.79
CA PRO A 27 2.78 -6.99 -14.26
C PRO A 27 3.65 -6.34 -15.35
N GLN A 28 3.72 -6.92 -16.55
CA GLN A 28 4.54 -6.38 -17.64
C GLN A 28 3.97 -5.09 -18.26
N THR A 29 2.69 -4.78 -18.04
CA THR A 29 2.08 -3.53 -18.53
C THR A 29 2.38 -2.34 -17.62
N TYR A 30 2.83 -2.60 -16.40
CA TYR A 30 3.12 -1.60 -15.38
C TYR A 30 4.52 -1.02 -15.54
N VAL A 31 4.58 0.26 -15.90
CA VAL A 31 5.83 0.98 -16.17
C VAL A 31 6.11 2.04 -15.12
N VAL A 32 7.38 2.43 -15.00
CA VAL A 32 7.76 3.64 -14.26
C VAL A 32 7.17 4.85 -14.99
N THR A 33 6.67 5.82 -14.24
CA THR A 33 6.17 7.08 -14.79
C THR A 33 7.01 8.24 -14.29
N ASP A 34 7.30 9.19 -15.18
CA ASP A 34 7.91 10.48 -14.83
C ASP A 34 6.87 11.50 -14.37
N ALA A 35 5.58 11.20 -14.54
CA ALA A 35 4.51 12.05 -14.07
C ALA A 35 4.45 12.06 -12.53
N PRO A 36 4.07 13.20 -11.92
CA PRO A 36 3.89 13.26 -10.47
C PRO A 36 2.86 12.22 -9.99
N ILE A 37 3.25 11.39 -9.02
CA ILE A 37 2.34 10.44 -8.39
C ILE A 37 1.30 11.23 -7.57
N PRO A 38 -0.01 10.99 -7.76
CA PRO A 38 -1.05 11.70 -7.01
C PRO A 38 -0.88 11.53 -5.49
N PHE A 39 -1.17 12.59 -4.73
CA PHE A 39 -1.11 12.56 -3.25
C PHE A 39 -1.99 11.46 -2.64
N ALA A 40 -3.12 11.14 -3.27
CA ALA A 40 -3.98 10.05 -2.81
C ALA A 40 -3.28 8.68 -2.90
N VAL A 41 -2.54 8.43 -3.98
CA VAL A 41 -1.79 7.18 -4.18
C VAL A 41 -0.70 7.05 -3.14
N THR A 42 0.10 8.10 -2.91
CA THR A 42 1.20 8.06 -1.92
C THR A 42 0.71 7.82 -0.50
N ARG A 43 -0.51 8.22 -0.16
CA ARG A 43 -1.14 7.96 1.15
C ARG A 43 -1.65 6.53 1.33
N LEU A 44 -1.87 5.80 0.24
CA LEU A 44 -2.36 4.42 0.24
C LEU A 44 -1.23 3.39 0.14
N LEU A 45 0.00 3.84 -0.09
CA LEU A 45 1.16 2.95 -0.14
C LEU A 45 1.42 2.28 1.22
N PRO A 46 1.80 0.99 1.24
CA PRO A 46 2.28 0.34 2.45
C PRO A 46 3.52 1.03 3.02
N ARG A 47 3.77 0.83 4.32
CA ARG A 47 4.99 1.36 4.95
C ARG A 47 6.24 0.81 4.26
N GLY A 48 7.20 1.68 3.98
CA GLY A 48 8.46 1.34 3.32
C GLY A 48 8.39 1.34 1.79
N ILE A 49 7.20 1.49 1.21
CA ILE A 49 7.02 1.73 -0.23
C ILE A 49 7.00 3.24 -0.48
N THR A 50 7.75 3.68 -1.47
CA THR A 50 7.91 5.08 -1.83
C THR A 50 7.30 5.36 -3.21
N ALA A 51 7.22 6.64 -3.58
CA ALA A 51 6.76 7.02 -4.92
C ALA A 51 7.65 6.43 -6.05
N GLN A 52 8.92 6.12 -5.77
CA GLN A 52 9.84 5.52 -6.75
C GLN A 52 9.51 4.06 -7.06
N ASP A 53 8.81 3.39 -6.15
CA ASP A 53 8.37 2.00 -6.32
C ASP A 53 7.06 1.93 -7.11
N VAL A 54 6.38 3.05 -7.34
CA VAL A 54 5.09 3.10 -8.04
C VAL A 54 5.28 2.78 -9.52
N ARG A 55 4.32 2.04 -10.06
CA ARG A 55 4.20 1.70 -11.47
C ARG A 55 2.79 1.99 -11.94
N VAL A 56 2.62 2.31 -13.22
CA VAL A 56 1.33 2.67 -13.80
C VAL A 56 1.06 1.84 -15.05
N ALA A 57 -0.15 1.34 -15.20
CA ALA A 57 -0.67 0.72 -16.41
C ALA A 57 -2.14 1.11 -16.57
N ASP A 58 -2.57 1.52 -17.77
CA ASP A 58 -3.98 1.80 -18.08
C ASP A 58 -4.68 2.70 -17.03
N ASN A 59 -4.00 3.75 -16.59
CA ASN A 59 -4.44 4.68 -15.53
C ASN A 59 -4.64 4.05 -14.13
N CYS A 60 -4.22 2.80 -13.92
CA CYS A 60 -4.18 2.11 -12.65
C CYS A 60 -2.79 2.16 -12.00
N TYR A 61 -2.75 2.24 -10.68
CA TYR A 61 -1.52 2.36 -9.90
C TYR A 61 -1.19 1.04 -9.19
N GLY A 62 0.08 0.64 -9.29
CA GLY A 62 0.68 -0.47 -8.56
C GLY A 62 1.99 -0.04 -7.92
N TYR A 63 2.59 -0.91 -7.10
CA TYR A 63 3.91 -0.69 -6.52
C TYR A 63 4.76 -1.95 -6.60
N GLN A 64 6.05 -1.77 -6.86
CA GLN A 64 7.01 -2.85 -6.91
C GLN A 64 7.45 -3.24 -5.50
N TYR A 65 7.37 -4.52 -5.18
CA TYR A 65 7.84 -5.08 -3.92
C TYR A 65 8.36 -6.50 -4.16
N GLN A 66 9.59 -6.78 -3.71
CA GLN A 66 10.25 -8.08 -3.88
C GLN A 66 10.22 -8.63 -5.33
N GLY A 67 10.35 -7.75 -6.32
CA GLY A 67 10.36 -8.12 -7.74
C GLY A 67 8.98 -8.38 -8.34
N GLN A 68 7.90 -8.22 -7.58
CA GLN A 68 6.52 -8.31 -8.05
C GLN A 68 5.85 -6.93 -8.02
N ILE A 69 4.72 -6.79 -8.72
CA ILE A 69 3.92 -5.57 -8.71
C ILE A 69 2.59 -5.87 -8.04
N TYR A 70 2.30 -5.13 -6.98
CA TYR A 70 1.06 -5.24 -6.22
C TYR A 70 0.16 -4.03 -6.53
N PRO A 71 -1.16 -4.18 -6.55
CA PRO A 71 -2.06 -3.05 -6.77
C PRO A 71 -2.04 -2.11 -5.58
N VAL A 72 -2.07 -0.80 -5.83
CA VAL A 72 -2.39 0.19 -4.80
C VAL A 72 -3.90 0.09 -4.56
N LEU A 73 -4.31 -0.25 -3.33
CA LEU A 73 -5.72 -0.42 -3.00
C LEU A 73 -6.35 0.85 -2.43
N ILE A 74 -7.57 1.17 -2.87
CA ILE A 74 -8.42 2.13 -2.15
C ILE A 74 -8.99 1.47 -0.89
N PRO A 75 -9.51 2.25 0.09
CA PRO A 75 -10.05 1.70 1.34
C PRO A 75 -11.17 0.64 1.18
N ARG A 76 -11.84 0.61 0.02
CA ARG A 76 -12.87 -0.40 -0.31
C ARG A 76 -12.29 -1.71 -0.86
N GLY A 77 -10.97 -1.82 -1.01
CA GLY A 77 -10.28 -3.04 -1.43
C GLY A 77 -10.10 -3.20 -2.94
N THR A 78 -10.60 -2.27 -3.77
CA THR A 78 -10.33 -2.30 -5.22
C THR A 78 -9.04 -1.57 -5.54
N GLN A 79 -8.49 -1.84 -6.72
CA GLN A 79 -7.33 -1.10 -7.21
C GLN A 79 -7.68 0.38 -7.44
N TYR A 80 -6.71 1.26 -7.17
CA TYR A 80 -6.77 2.67 -7.50
C TYR A 80 -6.50 2.84 -9.00
N CYS A 81 -7.53 3.24 -9.75
CA CYS A 81 -7.45 3.63 -11.16
C CYS A 81 -8.15 4.98 -11.36
N LEU A 82 -7.65 5.79 -12.30
CA LEU A 82 -8.24 7.09 -12.70
C LEU A 82 -9.10 6.97 -13.95
#